data_AF-A0A7R9VSW4-F1
#
_entry.id   AF-A0A7R9VSW4-F1
#
_cell.length_a   1.000
_cell.length_b   1.000
_cell.length_c   1.000
_cell.angle_alpha   90.00
_cell.angle_beta   90.00
_cell.angle_gamma   90.00
#
_symmetry.space_group_name_H-M   'P 1'
#
loop_
_entity.id
_entity.type
_entity.pdbx_description
1 polymer ?
#
loop_
_entity_poly.entity_id
_entity_poly.type
_entity_poly.pdbx_seq_one_letter_code
_entity_poly.pdbx_strand_id
1 'polypeptide(L)'
;QYSTTIPTLQRFDGTDQSRGSKQPKHKQNQSRRSAKVLITTIVSLGKEGKWRELLSLYANEAEQYNHVHFATTMSQLGKIRSVDKGHPSLIKLIDDLATAIEKGGLQWMGIRALSNSVHAIGKMSLSTTSTMRIMKFVADSENAKQIVSK
;
A
#
# COMPACT_ATOMS: atom_id res chain seq x y z
N GLN A 1 4.27 -66.49 8.44
CA GLN A 1 5.54 -67.08 7.95
C GLN A 1 6.05 -66.18 6.84
N TYR A 2 7.36 -65.90 6.85
CA TYR A 2 8.02 -64.90 6.02
C TYR A 2 8.01 -65.28 4.53
N SER A 3 7.86 -64.28 3.66
CA SER A 3 8.44 -64.30 2.32
C SER A 3 8.80 -62.88 1.90
N THR A 4 10.11 -62.68 1.89
CA THR A 4 10.84 -61.52 1.39
C THR A 4 11.04 -61.68 -0.11
N THR A 5 10.78 -60.63 -0.90
CA THR A 5 11.48 -60.45 -2.17
C THR A 5 11.73 -58.96 -2.40
N ILE A 6 13.01 -58.61 -2.43
CA ILE A 6 13.58 -57.28 -2.68
C ILE A 6 13.64 -57.04 -4.19
N PRO A 7 13.42 -55.80 -4.66
CA PRO A 7 14.10 -55.33 -5.86
C PRO A 7 15.06 -54.16 -5.56
N THR A 8 16.35 -54.49 -5.65
CA THR A 8 17.52 -53.77 -6.16
C THR A 8 17.51 -52.23 -6.18
N LEU A 9 18.40 -51.67 -5.37
CA LEU A 9 18.94 -50.31 -5.47
C LEU A 9 19.61 -50.09 -6.84
N GLN A 10 19.21 -49.06 -7.57
CA GLN A 10 20.01 -48.48 -8.64
C GLN A 10 20.55 -47.12 -8.15
N ARG A 11 21.87 -47.08 -7.93
CA ARG A 11 22.65 -45.86 -7.66
C ARG A 11 22.48 -44.88 -8.82
N PHE A 12 22.12 -43.64 -8.50
CA PHE A 12 22.54 -42.47 -9.26
C PHE A 12 23.22 -41.50 -8.29
N ASP A 13 24.55 -41.50 -8.31
CA ASP A 13 25.35 -40.38 -7.83
C ASP A 13 25.21 -39.22 -8.84
N GLY A 14 24.86 -38.05 -8.34
CA GLY A 14 24.68 -36.83 -9.14
C GLY A 14 24.48 -35.63 -8.24
N THR A 15 25.59 -34.98 -7.94
CA THR A 15 25.79 -33.84 -7.03
C THR A 15 25.02 -32.56 -7.39
N ASP A 16 24.58 -31.89 -6.32
CA ASP A 16 24.69 -30.45 -6.01
C ASP A 16 23.78 -29.38 -6.66
N GLN A 17 23.49 -28.42 -5.80
CA GLN A 17 22.71 -27.19 -5.81
C GLN A 17 22.53 -26.44 -7.15
N SER A 18 21.31 -25.93 -7.37
CA SER A 18 21.14 -24.48 -7.50
C SER A 18 19.69 -24.00 -7.43
N ARG A 19 19.52 -23.02 -6.54
CA ARG A 19 18.41 -22.05 -6.47
C ARG A 19 18.05 -21.50 -7.84
N GLY A 20 16.75 -21.35 -8.10
CA GLY A 20 16.30 -20.62 -9.27
C GLY A 20 14.79 -20.60 -9.45
N SER A 21 14.01 -20.38 -8.38
CA SER A 21 12.59 -20.02 -8.52
C SER A 21 12.48 -18.62 -9.14
N LYS A 22 12.69 -18.54 -10.46
CA LYS A 22 12.40 -17.38 -11.29
C LYS A 22 10.87 -17.23 -11.32
N GLN A 23 10.32 -16.49 -10.36
CA GLN A 23 8.97 -15.96 -10.54
C GLN A 23 8.91 -15.17 -11.86
N PRO A 24 7.84 -15.33 -12.67
CA PRO A 24 7.86 -14.91 -14.06
C PRO A 24 7.80 -13.39 -14.17
N LYS A 25 8.86 -12.79 -14.74
CA LYS A 25 9.00 -11.35 -15.04
C LYS A 25 7.76 -10.73 -15.70
N HIS A 26 6.97 -11.53 -16.41
CA HIS A 26 5.72 -11.10 -17.07
C HIS A 26 4.65 -10.61 -16.09
N LYS A 27 4.41 -11.32 -14.97
CA LYS A 27 3.39 -10.90 -13.97
C LYS A 27 3.81 -9.64 -13.21
N GLN A 28 5.10 -9.51 -12.89
CA GLN A 28 5.65 -8.29 -12.26
C GLN A 28 5.54 -7.06 -13.17
N ASN A 29 5.79 -7.22 -14.48
CA ASN A 29 5.67 -6.12 -15.44
C ASN A 29 4.22 -5.68 -15.65
N GLN A 30 3.27 -6.62 -15.65
CA GLN A 30 1.84 -6.31 -15.77
C GLN A 30 1.31 -5.60 -14.52
N SER A 31 1.68 -6.05 -13.32
CA SER A 31 1.33 -5.40 -12.05
C SER A 31 1.96 -4.00 -11.91
N ARG A 32 3.21 -3.82 -12.34
CA ARG A 32 3.84 -2.49 -12.38
C ARG A 32 3.16 -1.56 -13.38
N ARG A 33 2.71 -2.08 -14.52
CA ARG A 33 1.99 -1.32 -15.53
C ARG A 33 0.61 -0.89 -15.03
N SER A 34 -0.13 -1.77 -14.34
CA SER A 34 -1.43 -1.41 -13.75
C SER A 34 -1.28 -0.39 -12.61
N ALA A 35 -0.30 -0.53 -11.73
CA ALA A 35 -0.01 0.45 -10.68
C ALA A 35 0.33 1.84 -11.25
N LYS A 36 1.15 1.88 -12.32
CA LYS A 36 1.50 3.14 -12.99
C LYS A 36 0.28 3.81 -13.65
N VAL A 37 -0.60 3.00 -14.27
CA VAL A 37 -1.84 3.50 -14.85
C VAL A 37 -2.73 4.12 -13.77
N LEU A 38 -2.93 3.42 -12.65
CA LEU A 38 -3.75 3.92 -11.54
C LEU A 38 -3.22 5.24 -10.96
N ILE A 39 -1.91 5.34 -10.72
CA ILE A 39 -1.26 6.59 -10.26
C ILE A 39 -1.50 7.73 -11.25
N THR A 40 -1.38 7.45 -12.55
CA THR A 40 -1.60 8.45 -13.60
C THR A 40 -3.04 8.97 -13.58
N THR A 41 -4.01 8.06 -13.44
CA THR A 41 -5.43 8.40 -13.30
C THR A 41 -5.69 9.25 -12.07
N ILE A 42 -5.17 8.86 -10.89
CA ILE A 42 -5.29 9.62 -9.65
C ILE A 42 -4.76 11.06 -9.84
N VAL A 43 -3.59 11.20 -10.46
CA VAL A 43 -2.99 12.52 -10.69
C VAL A 43 -3.83 13.37 -11.66
N SER A 44 -4.37 12.78 -12.73
CA SER A 44 -5.23 13.52 -13.68
C SER A 44 -6.48 14.05 -12.99
N LEU A 45 -7.22 13.16 -12.31
CA LEU A 45 -8.44 13.54 -11.59
C LEU A 45 -8.16 14.60 -10.52
N GLY A 46 -7.03 14.48 -9.81
CA GLY A 46 -6.57 15.48 -8.85
C GLY A 46 -6.33 16.86 -9.45
N LYS A 47 -5.66 16.93 -10.61
CA LYS A 47 -5.41 18.18 -11.33
C LYS A 47 -6.70 18.82 -11.86
N GLU A 48 -7.67 18.00 -12.24
CA GLU A 48 -8.99 18.44 -12.72
C GLU A 48 -9.95 18.80 -11.57
N GLY A 49 -9.56 18.63 -10.31
CA GLY A 49 -10.42 18.93 -9.16
C GLY A 49 -11.55 17.92 -8.93
N LYS A 50 -11.50 16.77 -9.61
CA LYS A 50 -12.51 15.70 -9.63
C LYS A 50 -12.43 14.81 -8.40
N TRP A 51 -12.70 15.38 -7.23
CA TRP A 51 -12.55 14.68 -5.96
C TRP A 51 -13.57 13.54 -5.78
N ARG A 52 -14.78 13.66 -6.34
CA ARG A 52 -15.79 12.58 -6.26
C ARG A 52 -15.32 11.37 -7.04
N GLU A 53 -14.79 11.60 -8.23
CA GLU A 53 -14.26 10.57 -9.12
C GLU A 53 -13.00 9.93 -8.52
N LEU A 54 -12.15 10.69 -7.81
CA LEU A 54 -11.05 10.12 -7.02
C LEU A 54 -11.55 9.13 -5.97
N LEU A 55 -12.62 9.49 -5.25
CA LEU A 55 -13.20 8.63 -4.23
C LEU A 55 -13.94 7.43 -4.83
N SER A 56 -14.60 7.59 -5.98
CA SER A 56 -15.20 6.48 -6.73
C SER A 56 -14.14 5.52 -7.27
N LEU A 57 -13.03 6.06 -7.80
CA LEU A 57 -11.88 5.26 -8.24
C LEU A 57 -11.33 4.44 -7.06
N TYR A 58 -11.16 5.05 -5.90
CA TYR A 58 -10.78 4.33 -4.69
C TYR A 58 -11.78 3.23 -4.33
N ALA A 59 -13.08 3.53 -4.30
CA ALA A 59 -14.10 2.56 -3.93
C ALA A 59 -14.11 1.32 -4.83
N ASN A 60 -13.77 1.49 -6.12
CA ASN A 60 -13.72 0.40 -7.09
C ASN A 60 -12.39 -0.37 -7.07
N GLU A 61 -11.28 0.30 -6.75
CA GLU A 61 -9.93 -0.25 -6.90
C GLU A 61 -9.22 -0.49 -5.56
N ALA A 62 -9.94 -0.41 -4.43
CA ALA A 62 -9.36 -0.44 -3.08
C ALA A 62 -8.46 -1.67 -2.83
N GLU A 63 -8.79 -2.83 -3.38
CA GLU A 63 -8.00 -4.06 -3.25
C GLU A 63 -6.60 -3.96 -3.88
N GLN A 64 -6.42 -3.06 -4.85
CA GLN A 64 -5.16 -2.82 -5.54
C GLN A 64 -4.37 -1.65 -4.95
N TYR A 65 -4.87 -1.00 -3.90
CA TYR A 65 -4.20 0.14 -3.27
C TYR A 65 -2.98 -0.31 -2.45
N ASN A 66 -1.82 0.26 -2.80
CA ASN A 66 -0.60 0.18 -2.00
C ASN A 66 -0.31 1.55 -1.36
N HIS A 67 0.74 1.63 -0.54
CA HIS A 67 1.14 2.87 0.15
C HIS A 67 1.32 4.08 -0.79
N VAL A 68 1.79 3.87 -2.03
CA VAL A 68 1.95 4.94 -3.02
C VAL A 68 0.59 5.42 -3.51
N HIS A 69 -0.35 4.51 -3.77
CA HIS A 69 -1.72 4.86 -4.19
C HIS A 69 -2.43 5.66 -3.09
N PHE A 70 -2.34 5.22 -1.83
CA PHE A 70 -2.89 5.95 -0.69
C PHE A 70 -2.30 7.36 -0.58
N ALA A 71 -0.98 7.48 -0.52
CA ALA A 71 -0.33 8.78 -0.36
C ALA A 71 -0.60 9.74 -1.53
N THR A 72 -0.64 9.20 -2.76
CA THR A 72 -0.97 10.01 -3.95
C THR A 72 -2.41 10.48 -3.90
N THR A 73 -3.36 9.60 -3.57
CA THR A 73 -4.79 9.96 -3.45
C THR A 73 -4.99 11.02 -2.37
N MET A 74 -4.42 10.83 -1.18
CA MET A 74 -4.46 11.80 -0.09
C MET A 74 -3.87 13.16 -0.51
N SER A 75 -2.69 13.15 -1.16
CA SER A 75 -2.06 14.38 -1.65
C SER A 75 -2.90 15.13 -2.67
N GLN A 76 -3.56 14.42 -3.59
CA GLN A 76 -4.45 15.06 -4.57
C GLN A 76 -5.72 15.62 -3.91
N LEU A 77 -6.37 14.85 -3.03
CA LEU A 77 -7.52 15.34 -2.27
C LEU A 77 -7.17 16.59 -1.45
N GLY A 78 -6.03 16.59 -0.78
CA GLY A 78 -5.55 17.75 -0.02
C GLY A 78 -5.25 19.00 -0.87
N LYS A 79 -5.18 18.90 -2.20
CA LYS A 79 -5.04 20.07 -3.09
C LYS A 79 -6.39 20.69 -3.45
N ILE A 80 -7.48 19.94 -3.34
CA ILE A 80 -8.81 20.36 -3.78
C ILE A 80 -9.54 20.98 -2.59
N ARG A 81 -9.91 22.27 -2.69
CA ARG A 81 -10.57 22.99 -1.58
C ARG A 81 -12.00 22.54 -1.32
N SER A 82 -12.68 22.03 -2.34
CA SER A 82 -14.11 21.68 -2.33
C SER A 82 -14.41 20.24 -1.91
N VAL A 83 -13.42 19.51 -1.36
CA VAL A 83 -13.63 18.14 -0.90
C VAL A 83 -14.61 18.14 0.26
N ASP A 84 -15.67 17.33 0.17
CA ASP A 84 -16.54 17.07 1.30
C ASP A 84 -15.84 16.13 2.30
N LYS A 85 -15.48 16.70 3.45
CA LYS A 85 -14.73 16.02 4.52
C LYS A 85 -15.57 14.94 5.22
N GLY A 86 -16.90 15.02 5.13
CA GLY A 86 -17.83 14.06 5.71
C GLY A 86 -18.23 12.94 4.74
N HIS A 87 -17.72 12.95 3.50
CA HIS A 87 -18.11 11.97 2.50
C HIS A 87 -17.75 10.54 2.93
N PRO A 88 -18.67 9.56 2.89
CA PRO A 88 -18.43 8.20 3.39
C PRO A 88 -17.20 7.52 2.76
N SER A 89 -16.98 7.69 1.46
CA SER A 89 -15.82 7.12 0.77
C SER A 89 -14.49 7.73 1.22
N LEU A 90 -14.47 9.00 1.63
CA LEU A 90 -13.28 9.63 2.18
C LEU A 90 -12.99 9.08 3.58
N ILE A 91 -14.02 8.94 4.42
CA ILE A 91 -13.90 8.33 5.74
C ILE A 91 -13.35 6.91 5.61
N LYS A 92 -13.92 6.10 4.71
CA LYS A 92 -13.45 4.74 4.45
C LYS A 92 -11.99 4.71 3.97
N LEU A 93 -11.60 5.59 3.05
CA LEU A 93 -10.22 5.70 2.59
C LEU A 93 -9.24 5.93 3.76
N ILE A 94 -9.60 6.81 4.69
CA ILE A 94 -8.78 7.14 5.86
C ILE A 94 -8.74 5.95 6.84
N ASP A 95 -9.86 5.27 7.05
CA ASP A 95 -9.94 4.09 7.93
C ASP A 95 -9.06 2.93 7.41
N ASP A 96 -9.13 2.67 6.11
CA ASP A 96 -8.33 1.64 5.45
C ASP A 96 -6.83 2.02 5.47
N LEU A 97 -6.50 3.30 5.28
CA LEU A 97 -5.13 3.81 5.43
C LEU A 97 -4.60 3.62 6.85
N ALA A 98 -5.38 3.99 7.87
CA ALA A 98 -4.97 3.82 9.27
C ALA A 98 -4.73 2.33 9.59
N THR A 99 -5.63 1.46 9.14
CA THR A 99 -5.52 0.01 9.31
C THR A 99 -4.26 -0.53 8.62
N ALA A 100 -3.95 -0.06 7.42
CA ALA A 100 -2.76 -0.49 6.68
C ALA A 100 -1.47 -0.02 7.36
N ILE A 101 -1.43 1.21 7.90
CA ILE A 101 -0.30 1.74 8.67
C ILE A 101 -0.08 0.93 9.95
N GLU A 102 -1.13 0.58 10.69
CA GLU A 102 -0.98 -0.20 11.92
C GLU A 102 -0.49 -1.62 11.66
N LYS A 103 -0.94 -2.25 10.56
CA LYS A 103 -0.51 -3.61 10.19
C LYS A 103 0.92 -3.64 9.63
N GLY A 104 1.27 -2.65 8.80
CA GLY A 104 2.52 -2.66 8.04
C GLY A 104 3.63 -1.74 8.57
N GLY A 105 3.28 -0.81 9.45
CA GLY A 105 4.19 0.19 10.02
C GLY A 105 4.90 1.07 8.98
N LEU A 106 6.02 1.65 9.38
CA LEU A 106 6.89 2.45 8.51
C LEU A 106 7.55 1.62 7.40
N GLN A 107 7.70 0.31 7.59
CA GLN A 107 8.30 -0.57 6.59
C GLN A 107 7.41 -0.72 5.35
N TRP A 108 6.10 -0.84 5.55
CA TRP A 108 5.15 -0.90 4.44
C TRP A 108 4.84 0.48 3.87
N MET A 109 4.61 1.48 4.72
CA MET A 109 4.18 2.82 4.28
C MET A 109 5.34 3.61 3.68
N GLY A 110 6.51 3.57 4.31
CA GLY A 110 7.62 4.46 4.03
C GLY A 110 7.38 5.89 4.54
N ILE A 111 8.46 6.55 4.98
CA ILE A 111 8.41 7.89 5.58
C ILE A 111 7.78 8.92 4.64
N ARG A 112 8.21 8.97 3.38
CA ARG A 112 7.70 9.96 2.41
C ARG A 112 6.20 9.82 2.16
N ALA A 113 5.70 8.59 2.01
CA ALA A 113 4.29 8.36 1.76
C ALA A 113 3.46 8.75 3.00
N LEU A 114 3.96 8.40 4.20
CA LEU A 114 3.34 8.80 5.47
C LEU A 114 3.28 10.32 5.61
N SER A 115 4.38 11.03 5.37
CA SER A 115 4.44 12.50 5.43
C SER A 115 3.45 13.15 4.47
N ASN A 116 3.31 12.64 3.25
CA ASN A 116 2.33 13.15 2.29
C ASN A 116 0.88 12.98 2.79
N SER A 117 0.56 11.83 3.37
CA SER A 117 -0.76 11.57 3.94
C SER A 117 -1.04 12.46 5.15
N VAL A 118 -0.09 12.60 6.08
CA VAL A 118 -0.20 13.46 7.26
C VAL A 118 -0.35 14.93 6.88
N HIS A 119 0.44 15.39 5.90
CA HIS A 119 0.32 16.75 5.39
C HIS A 119 -1.08 17.00 4.80
N ALA A 120 -1.61 16.05 4.04
CA ALA A 120 -2.97 16.15 3.50
C ALA A 120 -4.05 16.15 4.59
N ILE A 121 -3.90 15.31 5.63
CA ILE A 121 -4.78 15.30 6.82
C ILE A 121 -4.82 16.67 7.48
N GLY A 122 -3.65 17.25 7.77
CA GLY A 122 -3.55 18.57 8.38
C GLY A 122 -4.12 19.68 7.49
N LYS A 123 -3.79 19.65 6.19
CA LYS A 123 -4.27 20.64 5.21
C LYS A 123 -5.78 20.63 5.03
N MET A 124 -6.39 19.46 5.06
CA MET A 124 -7.85 19.32 5.02
C MET A 124 -8.49 19.51 6.40
N SER A 125 -7.71 19.62 7.47
CA SER A 125 -8.20 19.68 8.85
C SER A 125 -9.13 18.52 9.18
N LEU A 126 -8.74 17.30 8.80
CA LEU A 126 -9.51 16.10 9.07
C LEU A 126 -9.35 15.68 10.53
N SER A 127 -10.46 15.32 11.17
CA SER A 127 -10.53 15.04 12.61
C SER A 127 -11.35 13.78 12.94
N THR A 128 -11.13 12.70 12.19
CA THR A 128 -11.76 11.40 12.48
C THR A 128 -10.92 10.56 13.44
N THR A 129 -11.52 9.55 14.08
CA THR A 129 -10.80 8.59 14.93
C THR A 129 -9.58 7.98 14.22
N SER A 130 -9.71 7.65 12.93
CA SER A 130 -8.62 7.09 12.14
C SER A 130 -7.52 8.10 11.84
N THR A 131 -7.84 9.38 11.60
CA THR A 131 -6.79 10.41 11.52
C THR A 131 -6.02 10.56 12.83
N MET A 132 -6.70 10.50 13.98
CA MET A 132 -6.03 10.55 15.28
C MET A 132 -5.10 9.35 15.49
N ARG A 133 -5.50 8.15 15.04
CA ARG A 133 -4.65 6.94 15.08
C ARG A 133 -3.38 7.12 14.23
N ILE A 134 -3.52 7.66 13.01
CA ILE A 134 -2.37 7.97 12.15
C ILE A 134 -1.45 9.01 12.81
N MET A 135 -2.00 10.08 13.39
CA MET A 135 -1.21 11.10 14.08
C MET A 135 -0.50 10.53 15.32
N LYS A 136 -1.16 9.65 16.09
CA LYS A 136 -0.55 8.95 17.22
C LYS A 136 0.59 8.04 16.77
N PHE A 137 0.42 7.32 15.66
CA PHE A 137 1.47 6.49 15.08
C PHE A 137 2.72 7.31 14.72
N VAL A 138 2.54 8.50 14.13
CA VAL A 138 3.63 9.42 13.77
C VAL A 138 4.31 10.00 15.00
N ALA A 139 3.53 10.31 16.04
CA ALA A 139 4.02 10.88 17.29
C ALA A 139 4.70 9.85 18.22
N ASP A 140 4.55 8.55 17.94
CA ASP A 140 5.26 7.51 18.67
C ASP A 140 6.77 7.73 18.59
N SER A 141 7.45 7.72 19.75
CA SER A 141 8.84 8.15 19.86
C SER A 141 9.82 7.35 19.00
N GLU A 142 9.54 6.07 18.73
CA GLU A 142 10.38 5.23 17.89
C GLU A 142 10.19 5.58 16.41
N ASN A 143 8.94 5.78 16.00
CA ASN A 143 8.61 6.21 14.64
C ASN A 143 9.08 7.64 14.36
N ALA A 144 8.92 8.55 15.33
CA ALA A 144 9.35 9.94 15.23
C ALA A 144 10.88 10.03 15.01
N LYS A 145 11.67 9.22 15.73
CA LYS A 145 13.12 9.12 15.49
C LYS A 145 13.44 8.67 14.07
N GLN A 146 12.77 7.64 13.57
CA GLN A 146 13.00 7.14 12.21
C GLN A 146 12.61 8.17 11.13
N ILE A 147 11.57 8.97 11.37
CA ILE A 147 11.11 10.02 10.46
C ILE A 147 12.10 11.20 10.44
N VAL A 148 12.63 11.61 11.59
CA VAL A 148 13.55 12.76 11.72
C VAL A 148 14.98 12.41 11.34
N SER A 149 15.40 11.16 11.49
CA SER A 149 16.79 10.73 11.25
C SER A 149 17.10 10.40 9.77
N LYS A 150 16.21 10.71 8.83
CA LYS A 150 16.37 10.47 7.38
C LYS A 150 16.23 11.73 6.57
#